data_AF-A0A816PGD9-F1
#
_entry.id   AF-A0A816PGD9-F1
#
_cell.length_a   1.000
_cell.length_b   1.000
_cell.length_c   1.000
_cell.angle_alpha   90.00
_cell.angle_beta   90.00
_cell.angle_gamma   90.00
#
_symmetry.space_group_name_H-M   'P 1'
#
loop_
_entity.id
_entity.type
_entity.pdbx_description
1 polymer ?
#
loop_
_entity_poly.entity_id
_entity_poly.type
_entity_poly.pdbx_seq_one_letter_code
_entity_poly.pdbx_strand_id
1 'polypeptide(L)'
;MRKKEFCASDRELYAQHSKIFTSLSSLSYEKNCINVLVTTCPLVQGLSKILLHGLGDLFDIENVYSATKIGRENCFERIHTRFGRKPTYVVIGDGRDEELAAKQLNWPFWRINEHQNLTALVHALDWQFL
;
A
#
# COMPACT_ATOMS: atom_id res chain seq x y z
N MET A 1 -7.00 -14.47 12.99
CA MET A 1 -7.31 -13.34 12.09
C MET A 1 -6.06 -13.03 11.28
N ARG A 2 -6.17 -12.98 9.94
CA ARG A 2 -5.02 -12.85 9.02
C ARG A 2 -4.65 -11.37 8.91
N LYS A 3 -3.39 -11.05 9.19
CA LYS A 3 -2.79 -9.73 8.94
C LYS A 3 -2.92 -9.40 7.46
N LYS A 4 -3.27 -8.16 7.12
CA LYS A 4 -3.38 -7.71 5.73
C LYS A 4 -2.39 -6.59 5.48
N GLU A 5 -1.68 -6.69 4.37
CA GLU A 5 -0.60 -5.77 4.02
C GLU A 5 -0.95 -5.05 2.73
N PHE A 6 -1.14 -3.74 2.85
CA PHE A 6 -1.46 -2.87 1.72
C PHE A 6 -0.18 -2.26 1.20
N CYS A 7 0.19 -2.60 -0.02
CA CYS A 7 1.35 -2.05 -0.69
C CYS A 7 0.89 -0.97 -1.67
N ALA A 8 1.01 0.31 -1.29
CA ALA A 8 0.53 1.44 -2.10
C ALA A 8 1.66 2.08 -2.91
N SER A 9 1.34 2.55 -4.12
CA SER A 9 2.26 3.28 -4.99
C SER A 9 2.14 4.80 -4.79
N ASP A 10 3.26 5.50 -4.99
CA ASP A 10 3.46 6.92 -4.64
C ASP A 10 2.53 7.92 -5.37
N ARG A 11 1.87 7.52 -6.47
CA ARG A 11 1.07 8.44 -7.30
C ARG A 11 -0.37 8.62 -6.82
N GLU A 12 -0.92 7.63 -6.13
CA GLU A 12 -2.34 7.55 -5.79
C GLU A 12 -2.66 8.14 -4.40
N LEU A 13 -1.73 8.04 -3.45
CA LEU A 13 -1.91 8.52 -2.08
C LEU A 13 -2.05 10.05 -2.00
N TYR A 14 -1.37 10.79 -2.89
CA TYR A 14 -1.30 12.26 -2.82
C TYR A 14 -2.36 12.99 -3.67
N ALA A 15 -3.05 12.31 -4.57
CA ALA A 15 -4.06 12.94 -5.44
C ALA A 15 -5.47 13.01 -4.80
N GLN A 16 -5.70 12.32 -3.67
CA GLN A 16 -7.04 11.99 -3.16
C GLN A 16 -7.15 12.12 -1.62
N HIS A 17 -6.49 13.15 -1.10
CA HIS A 17 -6.13 13.40 0.30
C HIS A 17 -7.14 13.09 1.42
N SER A 18 -8.44 13.28 1.22
CA SER A 18 -9.40 13.25 2.35
C SER A 18 -10.02 11.87 2.60
N LYS A 19 -10.27 11.09 1.54
CA LYS A 19 -11.10 9.87 1.66
C LYS A 19 -10.28 8.63 1.95
N ILE A 20 -9.12 8.49 1.31
CA ILE A 20 -8.21 7.36 1.53
C ILE A 20 -7.68 7.36 2.97
N PHE A 21 -7.32 8.54 3.48
CA PHE A 21 -6.78 8.70 4.84
C PHE A 21 -7.76 8.20 5.91
N THR A 22 -9.04 8.57 5.80
CA THR A 22 -10.08 8.21 6.78
C THR A 22 -10.38 6.71 6.76
N SER A 23 -10.34 6.09 5.57
CA SER A 23 -10.60 4.65 5.43
C SER A 23 -9.39 3.81 5.84
N LEU A 24 -8.16 4.17 5.43
CA LEU A 24 -6.96 3.45 5.85
C LEU A 24 -6.70 3.57 7.37
N SER A 25 -6.95 4.72 7.98
CA SER A 25 -6.83 4.90 9.43
C SER A 25 -7.82 4.05 10.21
N SER A 26 -9.10 4.03 9.80
CA SER A 26 -10.14 3.18 10.41
C SER A 26 -9.79 1.68 10.31
N LEU A 27 -9.14 1.26 9.22
CA LEU A 27 -8.75 -0.14 9.00
C LEU A 27 -7.51 -0.57 9.79
N SER A 28 -6.50 0.31 9.90
CA SER A 28 -5.32 0.05 10.72
C SER A 28 -5.68 -0.10 12.19
N TYR A 29 -6.60 0.73 12.68
CA TYR A 29 -6.99 0.75 14.10
C TYR A 29 -7.87 -0.46 14.49
N GLU A 30 -8.89 -0.82 13.70
CA GLU A 30 -9.85 -1.86 14.11
C GLU A 30 -9.53 -3.28 13.63
N LYS A 31 -8.74 -3.46 12.55
CA LYS A 31 -8.68 -4.74 11.81
C LYS A 31 -7.30 -5.40 11.70
N ASN A 32 -6.29 -4.95 12.44
CA ASN A 32 -4.91 -5.51 12.46
C ASN A 32 -4.28 -5.56 11.06
N CYS A 33 -4.49 -4.49 10.28
CA CYS A 33 -3.90 -4.26 8.97
C CYS A 33 -2.61 -3.44 9.11
N ILE A 34 -1.57 -3.85 8.38
CA ILE A 34 -0.29 -3.13 8.32
C ILE A 34 -0.22 -2.43 6.97
N ASN A 35 0.01 -1.12 6.97
CA ASN A 35 0.21 -0.38 5.73
C ASN A 35 1.69 -0.34 5.39
N VAL A 36 2.02 -0.66 4.14
CA VAL A 36 3.38 -0.67 3.62
C VAL A 36 3.44 0.25 2.40
N LEU A 37 4.37 1.19 2.37
CA LEU A 37 4.56 2.07 1.24
C LEU A 37 5.73 1.59 0.39
N VAL A 38 5.52 1.39 -0.91
CA VAL A 38 6.60 1.14 -1.87
C VAL A 38 6.65 2.26 -2.88
N THR A 39 7.71 3.07 -2.80
CA THR A 39 7.88 4.28 -3.61
C THR A 39 9.02 4.16 -4.60
N THR A 40 8.90 4.77 -5.78
CA THR A 40 10.02 4.94 -6.72
C THR A 40 10.90 6.17 -6.39
N CYS A 41 10.53 6.96 -5.38
CA CYS A 41 11.33 8.09 -4.90
C CYS A 41 12.46 7.63 -3.97
N PRO A 42 13.61 8.35 -3.95
CA PRO A 42 14.61 8.20 -2.90
C PRO A 42 13.96 8.30 -1.51
N LEU A 43 14.40 7.46 -0.57
CA LEU A 43 13.73 7.29 0.73
C LEU A 43 13.46 8.62 1.47
N VAL A 44 14.44 9.51 1.53
CA VAL A 44 14.28 10.83 2.18
C VAL A 44 13.18 11.66 1.52
N GLN A 45 13.04 11.60 0.19
CA GLN A 45 11.99 12.29 -0.56
C GLN A 45 10.62 11.62 -0.37
N GLY A 46 10.59 10.28 -0.27
CA GLY A 46 9.35 9.56 0.05
C GLY A 46 8.82 9.95 1.43
N LEU A 47 9.71 9.95 2.44
CA LEU A 47 9.36 10.32 3.81
C LEU A 47 8.91 11.79 3.93
N SER A 48 9.57 12.72 3.22
CA SER A 48 9.15 14.13 3.25
C SER A 48 7.75 14.30 2.66
N LYS A 49 7.39 13.58 1.60
CA LYS A 49 6.02 13.59 1.07
C LYS A 49 5.02 13.04 2.09
N ILE A 50 5.28 11.89 2.71
CA ILE A 50 4.39 11.32 3.75
C ILE A 50 4.06 12.37 4.82
N LEU A 51 5.08 13.07 5.32
CA LEU A 51 4.91 14.11 6.34
C LEU A 51 4.17 15.34 5.82
N LEU A 52 4.55 15.86 4.64
CA LEU A 52 3.89 17.02 4.01
C LEU A 52 2.41 16.79 3.77
N HIS A 53 2.03 15.54 3.51
CA HIS A 53 0.68 15.15 3.19
C HIS A 53 -0.11 14.62 4.41
N GLY A 54 0.48 14.64 5.62
CA GLY A 54 -0.18 14.25 6.86
C GLY A 54 -0.42 12.74 6.99
N LEU A 55 0.31 11.91 6.25
CA LEU A 55 0.15 10.45 6.22
C LEU A 55 1.07 9.73 7.22
N GLY A 56 1.79 10.47 8.07
CA GLY A 56 2.77 9.91 9.02
C GLY A 56 2.18 8.90 9.99
N ASP A 57 0.94 9.11 10.42
CA ASP A 57 0.24 8.21 11.36
C ASP A 57 -0.24 6.90 10.69
N LEU A 58 -0.23 6.82 9.36
CA LEU A 58 -0.67 5.63 8.62
C LEU A 58 0.46 4.66 8.29
N PHE A 59 1.69 5.18 8.16
CA PHE A 59 2.84 4.42 7.69
C PHE A 59 3.99 4.54 8.68
N ASP A 60 4.21 3.47 9.45
CA ASP A 60 5.42 3.36 10.26
C ASP A 60 6.65 3.48 9.35
N ILE A 61 7.69 4.18 9.82
CA ILE A 61 8.92 4.41 9.05
C ILE A 61 9.58 3.09 8.59
N GLU A 62 9.45 2.03 9.39
CA GLU A 62 9.98 0.70 9.06
C GLU A 62 9.22 0.02 7.91
N ASN A 63 8.01 0.48 7.60
CA ASN A 63 7.15 -0.04 6.53
C ASN A 63 7.23 0.80 5.25
N VAL A 64 8.20 1.70 5.14
CA VAL A 64 8.44 2.51 3.94
C VAL A 64 9.66 1.98 3.19
N TYR A 65 9.44 1.55 1.95
CA TYR A 65 10.45 0.95 1.08
C TYR A 65 10.66 1.80 -0.18
N SER A 66 11.92 2.05 -0.52
CA SER A 66 12.31 2.75 -1.76
C SER A 66 12.76 1.77 -2.82
N ALA A 67 11.99 1.71 -3.91
CA ALA A 67 12.24 0.93 -5.12
C ALA A 67 13.18 1.65 -6.12
N THR A 68 13.68 2.85 -5.82
CA THR A 68 14.50 3.65 -6.75
C THR A 68 15.71 2.91 -7.31
N LYS A 69 16.36 2.07 -6.48
CA LYS A 69 17.59 1.34 -6.87
C LYS A 69 17.34 -0.13 -7.19
N ILE A 70 16.47 -0.79 -6.44
CA ILE A 70 16.27 -2.24 -6.50
C ILE A 70 15.00 -2.64 -7.28
N GLY A 71 14.13 -1.70 -7.60
CA GLY A 71 12.84 -1.99 -8.24
C GLY A 71 11.79 -2.54 -7.27
N ARG A 72 10.52 -2.54 -7.73
CA ARG A 72 9.37 -2.92 -6.90
C ARG A 72 9.33 -4.42 -6.58
N GLU A 73 9.73 -5.27 -7.52
CA GLU A 73 9.80 -6.73 -7.35
C GLU A 73 10.66 -7.10 -6.12
N ASN A 74 11.90 -6.59 -6.08
CA ASN A 74 12.80 -6.83 -4.94
C ASN A 74 12.26 -6.21 -3.64
N CYS A 75 11.55 -5.08 -3.68
CA CYS A 75 10.87 -4.56 -2.50
C CYS A 75 9.79 -5.53 -2.00
N PHE A 76 8.97 -6.07 -2.90
CA PHE A 76 7.90 -7.00 -2.55
C PHE A 76 8.44 -8.32 -1.99
N GLU A 77 9.54 -8.84 -2.55
CA GLU A 77 10.21 -10.02 -1.98
C GLU A 77 10.75 -9.78 -0.56
N ARG A 78 11.31 -8.59 -0.31
CA ARG A 78 11.77 -8.21 1.04
C ARG A 78 10.61 -8.09 2.02
N ILE A 79 9.48 -7.53 1.58
CA ILE A 79 8.24 -7.47 2.35
C ILE A 79 7.75 -8.88 2.65
N HIS A 80 7.68 -9.75 1.64
CA HIS A 80 7.29 -11.16 1.78
C HIS A 80 8.17 -11.91 2.79
N THR A 81 9.47 -11.65 2.75
CA THR A 81 10.46 -12.27 3.65
C THR A 81 10.28 -11.77 5.09
N ARG A 82 10.01 -10.48 5.27
CA ARG A 82 9.83 -9.87 6.60
C ARG A 82 8.54 -10.34 7.29
N PHE A 83 7.43 -10.37 6.55
CA PHE A 83 6.12 -10.66 7.14
C PHE A 83 5.66 -12.12 6.97
N GLY A 84 6.32 -12.88 6.10
CA GLY A 84 6.14 -14.32 5.91
C GLY A 84 4.91 -14.68 5.06
N ARG A 85 4.51 -15.95 5.09
CA ARG A 85 3.40 -16.47 4.22
C ARG A 85 2.02 -16.42 4.86
N LYS A 86 1.94 -16.04 6.14
CA LYS A 86 0.69 -16.01 6.92
C LYS A 86 -0.24 -14.83 6.58
N PRO A 87 0.26 -13.60 6.33
CA PRO A 87 -0.62 -12.48 5.95
C PRO A 87 -1.19 -12.65 4.55
N THR A 88 -2.31 -11.99 4.30
CA THR A 88 -2.84 -11.78 2.95
C THR A 88 -2.28 -10.46 2.43
N TYR A 89 -1.48 -10.53 1.37
CA TYR A 89 -0.93 -9.36 0.70
C TYR A 89 -1.94 -8.81 -0.30
N VAL A 90 -2.14 -7.50 -0.32
CA VAL A 90 -2.94 -6.82 -1.34
C VAL A 90 -2.14 -5.65 -1.88
N VAL A 91 -1.85 -5.66 -3.17
CA VAL A 91 -1.13 -4.57 -3.83
C VAL A 91 -2.15 -3.60 -4.41
N ILE A 92 -1.95 -2.31 -4.16
CA ILE A 92 -2.80 -1.22 -4.63
C ILE A 92 -1.94 -0.31 -5.52
N GLY A 93 -2.39 -0.05 -6.74
CA GLY A 93 -1.58 0.65 -7.73
C GLY A 93 -2.29 1.07 -9.02
N ASP A 94 -1.72 2.03 -9.73
CA ASP A 94 -2.18 2.51 -11.05
C ASP A 94 -1.24 2.02 -12.17
N GLY A 95 -0.03 1.62 -11.79
CA GLY A 95 1.07 1.26 -12.66
C GLY A 95 1.05 -0.20 -13.10
N ARG A 96 1.71 -0.45 -14.25
CA ARG A 96 1.91 -1.80 -14.77
C ARG A 96 2.99 -2.57 -14.00
N ASP A 97 4.02 -1.90 -13.53
CA ASP A 97 5.18 -2.57 -12.89
C ASP A 97 4.80 -3.22 -11.55
N GLU A 98 3.99 -2.54 -10.75
CA GLU A 98 3.42 -3.05 -9.50
C GLU A 98 2.44 -4.21 -9.73
N GLU A 99 1.62 -4.16 -10.78
CA GLU A 99 0.75 -5.29 -11.14
C GLU A 99 1.56 -6.52 -11.56
N LEU A 100 2.61 -6.34 -12.36
CA LEU A 100 3.48 -7.43 -12.79
C LEU A 100 4.21 -8.06 -11.60
N ALA A 101 4.76 -7.23 -10.70
CA ALA A 101 5.41 -7.70 -9.48
C ALA A 101 4.45 -8.43 -8.55
N ALA A 102 3.21 -7.93 -8.38
CA ALA A 102 2.17 -8.59 -7.60
C ALA A 102 1.80 -9.96 -8.19
N LYS A 103 1.65 -10.05 -9.51
CA LYS A 103 1.34 -11.29 -10.22
C LYS A 103 2.40 -12.36 -10.03
N GLN A 104 3.68 -12.01 -10.04
CA GLN A 104 4.78 -12.96 -9.82
C GLN A 104 4.70 -13.62 -8.43
N LEU A 105 4.25 -12.87 -7.42
CA LEU A 105 4.09 -13.36 -6.04
C LEU A 105 2.70 -13.96 -5.77
N ASN A 106 1.83 -14.03 -6.79
CA ASN A 106 0.42 -14.41 -6.66
C ASN A 106 -0.35 -13.54 -5.66
N TRP A 107 -0.01 -12.26 -5.58
CA TRP A 107 -0.71 -11.30 -4.72
C TRP A 107 -1.85 -10.64 -5.51
N PRO A 108 -3.07 -10.53 -4.94
CA PRO A 108 -4.14 -9.78 -5.56
C PRO A 108 -3.73 -8.33 -5.77
N PHE A 109 -4.05 -7.81 -6.97
CA PHE A 109 -3.75 -6.45 -7.37
C PHE A 109 -5.06 -5.67 -7.53
N TRP A 110 -5.19 -4.56 -6.81
CA TRP A 110 -6.32 -3.65 -6.89
C TRP A 110 -5.91 -2.39 -7.66
N ARG A 111 -6.42 -2.26 -8.88
CA ARG A 111 -6.05 -1.14 -9.76
C ARG A 111 -6.85 0.12 -9.45
N ILE A 112 -6.20 1.25 -9.21
CA ILE A 112 -6.89 2.55 -9.08
C ILE A 112 -6.58 3.42 -10.30
N ASN A 113 -7.56 3.56 -11.18
CA ASN A 113 -7.49 4.51 -12.29
C ASN A 113 -8.39 5.74 -12.05
N GLU A 114 -9.42 5.58 -11.21
CA GLU A 114 -10.51 6.55 -11.04
C GLU A 114 -10.99 6.58 -9.58
N HIS A 115 -11.66 7.67 -9.19
CA HIS A 115 -12.27 7.82 -7.85
C HIS A 115 -13.26 6.70 -7.49
N GLN A 116 -13.92 6.12 -8.50
CA GLN A 116 -14.87 5.03 -8.28
C GLN A 116 -14.17 3.78 -7.75
N ASN A 117 -12.95 3.49 -8.19
CA ASN A 117 -12.16 2.34 -7.73
C ASN A 117 -11.74 2.50 -6.26
N LEU A 118 -11.50 3.74 -5.82
CA LEU A 118 -11.24 4.04 -4.41
C LEU A 118 -12.48 3.81 -3.56
N THR A 119 -13.65 4.24 -4.05
CA THR A 119 -14.90 4.05 -3.32
C THR A 119 -15.25 2.57 -3.21
N ALA A 120 -15.05 1.80 -4.28
CA ALA A 120 -15.19 0.35 -4.29
C ALA A 120 -14.21 -0.35 -3.35
N LEU A 121 -12.97 0.14 -3.26
CA LEU A 121 -11.96 -0.37 -2.31
C LEU A 121 -12.43 -0.15 -0.87
N VAL A 122 -12.87 1.07 -0.53
CA VAL A 122 -13.39 1.39 0.81
C VAL A 122 -14.57 0.48 1.16
N HIS A 123 -15.52 0.32 0.24
CA HIS A 123 -16.63 -0.61 0.45
C HIS A 123 -16.14 -2.07 0.60
N ALA A 124 -15.23 -2.56 -0.23
CA ALA A 124 -14.71 -3.93 -0.08
C ALA A 124 -14.05 -4.17 1.29
N LEU A 125 -13.39 -3.14 1.83
CA LEU A 125 -12.71 -3.16 3.11
C LEU A 125 -13.68 -3.08 4.30
N ASP A 126 -14.75 -2.28 4.19
CA ASP A 126 -15.83 -2.23 5.17
C ASP A 126 -16.49 -3.60 5.35
N TRP A 127 -16.76 -4.28 4.22
CA TRP A 127 -17.46 -5.56 4.15
C TRP A 127 -16.55 -6.79 4.32
N GLN A 128 -15.25 -6.62 4.61
CA GLN A 128 -14.27 -7.69 4.84
C GLN A 128 -14.07 -8.68 3.66
N PHE A 129 -14.30 -8.23 2.42
CA PHE A 129 -14.16 -9.09 1.24
C PHE A 129 -12.70 -9.32 0.79
N LEU A 130 -11.79 -8.44 1.22
CA LEU A 130 -10.34 -8.55 1.02
C LEU A 130 -9.67 -9.20 2.23
#